data_AF-A0A919MEH9-F1
#
_entry.id   AF-A0A919MEH9-F1
#
_cell.length_a   1.000
_cell.length_b   1.000
_cell.length_c   1.000
_cell.angle_alpha   90.00
_cell.angle_beta   90.00
_cell.angle_gamma   90.00
#
_symmetry.space_group_name_H-M   'P 1'
#
loop_
_entity.id
_entity.type
_entity.pdbx_description
1 polymer ?
#
loop_
_entity_poly.entity_id
_entity_poly.type
_entity_poly.pdbx_seq_one_letter_code
_entity_poly.pdbx_strand_id
1 'polypeptide(L)'
;MPKVSDAHRARRRQQILAAAAACFARHGFHRTSMQDIVTESGVSAGLPYRCLAGKDDIIAAIVSDWHQQRQPPSPTTRSRRT
;
A
#
# COMPACT_ATOMS: atom_id res chain seq x y z
N MET A 1 -23.27 -2.60 -13.43
CA MET A 1 -21.92 -2.10 -13.07
C MET A 1 -21.14 -3.23 -12.39
N PRO A 2 -19.96 -3.64 -12.87
CA PRO A 2 -19.24 -4.72 -12.20
C PRO A 2 -18.72 -4.20 -10.86
N LYS A 3 -19.10 -4.86 -9.76
CA LYS A 3 -18.54 -4.58 -8.43
C LYS A 3 -17.06 -4.92 -8.48
N VAL A 4 -16.21 -3.90 -8.54
CA VAL A 4 -14.77 -4.08 -8.33
C VAL A 4 -14.61 -4.88 -7.04
N SER A 5 -14.04 -6.08 -7.13
CA SER A 5 -13.89 -6.98 -5.99
C SER A 5 -12.85 -6.41 -5.02
N ASP A 6 -12.96 -6.76 -3.74
CA ASP A 6 -12.00 -6.29 -2.74
C ASP A 6 -10.58 -6.78 -3.03
N ALA A 7 -10.44 -7.96 -3.64
CA ALA A 7 -9.16 -8.46 -4.16
C ALA A 7 -8.55 -7.53 -5.22
N HIS A 8 -9.37 -6.97 -6.13
CA HIS A 8 -8.89 -6.01 -7.13
C HIS A 8 -8.42 -4.70 -6.48
N ARG A 9 -9.14 -4.21 -5.46
CA ARG A 9 -8.74 -3.03 -4.68
C ARG A 9 -7.43 -3.26 -3.92
N ALA A 10 -7.29 -4.42 -3.26
CA ALA A 10 -6.08 -4.78 -2.54
C ALA A 10 -4.86 -4.88 -3.47
N ARG A 11 -5.01 -5.52 -4.64
CA ARG A 11 -3.93 -5.62 -5.64
C ARG A 11 -3.48 -4.25 -6.13
N ARG A 12 -4.43 -3.37 -6.42
CA ARG A 12 -4.12 -1.99 -6.86
C ARG A 12 -3.44 -1.18 -5.74
N ARG A 13 -3.86 -1.36 -4.49
CA ARG A 13 -3.20 -0.74 -3.32
C ARG A 13 -1.74 -1.18 -3.24
N GLN A 14 -1.47 -2.48 -3.36
CA GLN A 14 -0.10 -3.01 -3.36
C GLN A 14 0.76 -2.45 -4.50
N GLN A 15 0.20 -2.30 -5.70
CA GLN A 15 0.91 -1.68 -6.83
C GLN A 15 1.35 -0.24 -6.52
N ILE A 16 0.48 0.55 -5.89
CA ILE A 16 0.80 1.93 -5.49
C ILE A 16 1.90 1.94 -4.42
N LEU A 17 1.82 1.07 -3.41
CA LEU A 17 2.84 1.01 -2.35
C LEU A 17 4.21 0.60 -2.90
N ALA A 18 4.24 -0.37 -3.81
CA ALA A 18 5.48 -0.80 -4.47
C ALA A 18 6.10 0.31 -5.33
N ALA A 19 5.29 1.00 -6.13
CA ALA A 19 5.72 2.14 -6.94
C ALA A 19 6.24 3.29 -6.07
N ALA A 20 5.52 3.61 -5.00
CA ALA A 20 5.94 4.63 -4.05
C ALA A 20 7.27 4.30 -3.39
N ALA A 21 7.46 3.06 -2.91
CA ALA A 21 8.72 2.61 -2.34
C ALA A 21 9.88 2.77 -3.34
N ALA A 22 9.65 2.41 -4.62
CA ALA A 22 10.65 2.58 -5.67
C ALA A 22 10.97 4.05 -5.95
N CYS A 23 9.97 4.92 -6.01
CA CYS A 23 10.16 6.35 -6.21
C CYS A 23 10.91 6.99 -5.03
N PHE A 24 10.54 6.64 -3.80
CA PHE A 24 11.20 7.14 -2.59
C PHE A 24 12.66 6.68 -2.52
N ALA A 25 12.95 5.42 -2.88
CA ALA A 25 14.32 4.91 -2.93
C ALA A 25 15.17 5.62 -4.00
N ARG A 26 14.59 6.00 -5.14
CA ARG A 26 15.30 6.66 -6.24
C ARG A 26 15.52 8.16 -6.03
N HIS A 27 14.50 8.86 -5.58
CA HIS A 27 14.47 10.33 -5.59
C HIS A 27 14.48 10.95 -4.19
N GLY A 28 14.24 10.14 -3.15
CA GLY A 28 14.03 10.61 -1.78
C GLY A 28 12.61 11.12 -1.56
N PHE A 29 12.15 11.04 -0.31
CA PHE A 29 10.77 11.34 0.09
C PHE A 29 10.27 12.74 -0.33
N HIS A 30 11.08 13.77 -0.08
CA HIS A 30 10.68 15.16 -0.36
C HIS A 30 10.54 15.45 -1.87
N ARG A 31 11.39 14.84 -2.71
CA ARG A 31 11.42 15.11 -4.15
C ARG A 31 10.39 14.30 -4.93
N THR A 32 9.95 13.15 -4.42
CA THR A 32 8.90 12.34 -5.04
C THR A 32 7.52 12.98 -4.86
N SER A 33 6.81 13.33 -5.93
CA SER A 33 5.42 13.81 -5.85
C SER A 33 4.38 12.68 -5.88
N MET A 34 3.14 12.96 -5.48
CA MET A 34 2.03 12.00 -5.64
C MET A 34 1.81 11.62 -7.12
N GLN A 35 2.07 12.55 -8.04
CA GLN A 35 1.90 12.31 -9.47
C GLN A 35 2.97 11.38 -10.03
N ASP A 36 4.20 11.47 -9.52
CA ASP A 36 5.27 10.54 -9.90
C ASP A 36 4.91 9.11 -9.49
N ILE A 37 4.38 8.93 -8.28
CA ILE A 37 3.94 7.63 -7.76
C ILE A 37 2.81 7.05 -8.62
N VAL A 38 1.83 7.88 -9.00
CA VAL A 38 0.72 7.46 -9.87
C VAL A 38 1.25 7.01 -11.23
N THR A 39 2.12 7.81 -11.82
CA THR A 39 2.73 7.55 -13.13
C THR A 39 3.53 6.24 -13.10
N GLU A 40 4.35 6.05 -12.07
CA GLU A 40 5.14 4.84 -11.85
C GLU A 40 4.25 3.60 -11.63
N SER A 41 3.16 3.75 -10.87
CA SER A 41 2.28 2.62 -10.53
C SER A 41 1.49 2.08 -11.74
N GLY A 42 1.35 2.87 -12.80
CA GLY A 42 0.47 2.55 -13.94
C GLY A 42 -1.02 2.46 -13.57
N VAL A 43 -1.39 2.88 -12.35
CA VAL A 43 -2.76 2.87 -11.85
C VAL A 43 -3.41 4.21 -12.15
N SER A 44 -4.61 4.23 -12.73
CA SER A 44 -5.36 5.47 -12.94
C SER A 44 -5.52 6.26 -11.63
N ALA A 45 -5.34 7.58 -11.71
CA ALA A 45 -5.30 8.52 -10.59
C ALA A 45 -6.50 8.46 -9.62
N GLY A 46 -7.60 7.81 -9.96
CA GLY A 46 -8.78 7.67 -9.08
C GLY A 46 -8.57 6.79 -7.83
N LEU A 47 -7.45 6.07 -7.72
CA LEU A 47 -7.21 5.12 -6.63
C LEU A 47 -6.37 5.65 -5.45
N PRO A 48 -5.26 6.40 -5.65
CA PRO A 48 -4.50 6.97 -4.54
C PRO A 48 -5.33 7.93 -3.68
N TYR A 49 -6.08 8.85 -4.32
CA TYR A 49 -6.85 9.87 -3.58
C TYR A 49 -7.99 9.32 -2.71
N ARG A 50 -8.44 8.07 -2.93
CA ARG A 50 -9.43 7.40 -2.08
C ARG A 50 -8.81 6.55 -0.97
N CYS A 51 -7.52 6.22 -1.06
CA CYS A 51 -6.88 5.25 -0.18
C CYS A 51 -5.78 5.85 0.72
N LEU A 52 -5.22 7.01 0.35
CA LEU A 52 -4.03 7.59 0.98
C LEU A 52 -4.14 9.13 0.91
N ALA A 53 -4.14 9.83 2.06
CA ALA A 53 -4.36 11.27 2.10
C ALA A 53 -3.11 12.08 1.70
N GLY A 54 -1.93 11.45 1.69
CA GLY A 54 -0.67 12.08 1.31
C GLY A 54 0.53 11.15 1.41
N LYS A 55 1.74 11.68 1.17
CA LYS A 55 2.99 10.88 1.15
C LYS A 55 3.31 10.24 2.51
N ASP A 56 2.94 10.89 3.61
CA ASP A 56 3.15 10.37 4.97
C ASP A 56 2.34 9.09 5.21
N ASP A 57 1.07 9.07 4.80
CA ASP A 57 0.22 7.88 4.85
C ASP A 57 0.77 6.75 3.99
N ILE A 58 1.36 7.08 2.85
CA ILE A 58 1.98 6.09 1.95
C ILE A 58 3.17 5.43 2.65
N ILE A 59 4.06 6.22 3.26
CA ILE A 59 5.18 5.67 4.03
C ILE A 59 4.69 4.82 5.19
N ALA A 60 3.72 5.30 5.97
CA ALA A 60 3.15 4.54 7.09
C ALA A 60 2.55 3.21 6.62
N ALA A 61 1.86 3.22 5.47
CA ALA A 61 1.31 2.02 4.86
C ALA A 61 2.38 1.06 4.35
N ILE A 62 3.47 1.55 3.74
CA ILE A 62 4.62 0.72 3.32
C ILE A 62 5.24 0.02 4.54
N VAL A 63 5.49 0.77 5.62
CA VAL A 63 6.07 0.21 6.85
C VAL A 63 5.15 -0.84 7.46
N SER A 64 3.84 -0.56 7.54
CA SER A 64 2.85 -1.50 8.06
C SER A 64 2.78 -2.78 7.22
N ASP A 65 2.80 -2.65 5.90
CA ASP A 65 2.76 -3.78 4.96
C ASP A 65 4.03 -4.65 5.09
N TRP A 66 5.21 -4.04 5.22
CA TRP A 66 6.45 -4.77 5.48
C TRP A 66 6.42 -5.52 6.82
N HIS A 67 5.86 -4.92 7.86
CA HIS A 67 5.67 -5.58 9.14
C HIS A 67 4.73 -6.79 9.02
N GLN A 68 3.64 -6.67 8.28
CA GLN A 68 2.69 -7.77 8.04
C GLN A 68 3.34 -8.92 7.25
N GLN A 69 4.19 -8.62 6.26
CA GLN A 69 4.89 -9.63 5.47
C GLN A 69 6.04 -10.31 6.23
N ARG A 70 6.72 -9.57 7.13
CA ARG A 70 7.85 -10.10 7.92
C ARG A 70 7.43 -10.80 9.20
N GLN A 71 6.22 -10.59 9.70
CA GLN A 71 5.69 -11.40 10.78
C GLN A 71 5.39 -12.80 10.23
N PRO A 72 6.02 -13.88 10.74
CA PRO A 72 5.47 -15.22 10.55
C PRO A 72 4.04 -15.23 11.11
N PRO A 73 3.12 -16.03 10.55
CA PRO A 73 1.77 -16.13 11.10
C PRO A 73 1.88 -16.49 12.57
N SER A 74 1.52 -15.56 13.46
CA SER A 74 1.44 -15.82 14.89
C SER A 74 0.57 -17.06 15.06
N PRO A 75 1.06 -18.16 15.66
CA PRO A 75 0.23 -19.32 15.86
C PRO A 75 -0.92 -18.90 16.76
N THR A 76 -2.10 -18.82 16.17
CA THR A 76 -3.37 -18.62 16.86
C THR A 76 -3.55 -19.74 17.87
N THR A 77 -3.03 -19.59 19.08
CA THR A 77 -3.35 -20.50 20.17
C THR A 77 -4.62 -20.02 20.83
N ARG A 78 -5.72 -20.35 20.14
CA ARG A 78 -6.92 -20.97 20.68
C ARG A 78 -7.23 -20.64 22.14
N SER A 79 -8.24 -19.80 22.29
CA SER A 79 -9.26 -19.84 23.35
C SER A 79 -9.32 -21.22 24.02
N ARG A 80 -8.81 -21.32 25.25
CA ARG A 80 -9.21 -22.36 26.18
C ARG A 80 -10.53 -21.90 26.80
N ARG A 81 -11.63 -22.50 26.32
CA ARG A 81 -12.82 -22.72 27.13
C ARG A 81 -12.40 -23.53 28.36
N THR A 82 -12.66 -22.98 29.53
CA THR A 82 -13.03 -23.70 30.74
C THR A 82 -14.16 -22.91 31.37
#